data_AF-A0AAE0M7S0-F1
#
_entry.id   AF-A0AAE0M7S0-F1
#
_cell.length_a   1.000
_cell.length_b   1.000
_cell.length_c   1.000
_cell.angle_alpha   90.00
_cell.angle_beta   90.00
_cell.angle_gamma   90.00
#
_symmetry.space_group_name_H-M   'P 1'
#
loop_
_entity.id
_entity.type
_entity.pdbx_description
1 polymer ?
#
loop_
_entity_poly.entity_id
_entity_poly.type
_entity_poly.pdbx_seq_one_letter_code
_entity_poly.pdbx_strand_id
1 'polypeptide(L)'
;MPLRGPWAILALLLSPTVLLGTVAQPRLVPRHATVVDRQTVNSNYTFIIAGGGIAGLTLADRLTEDSSVTVLVLEAGPFDQGQDGILIPGAFAPYLYFWPNLVTVPQVGLNDRSFPAICAQVVGGGSTINAMVFLRGATVDYDGWESLGNPRHSWDDLFPYFLKSENFTRPSASFAKAGNISWDEAVRAHKGPVKYSYPNYFYPGSANWWNAAKSVGLEPVKDPNAPNSKNGIFWFPTVLDVPSMTRSYARRNHYDKVITSRPNYHVLASNTVSKILFRNKQAIGVSYLPTAGGTASSVYASKEVILAAGGLHTPQILQLSGIGPKKLLEKLSIPVVADLPGVGQNLQDQPTLEVPYNFSANVIPNPGTFLTNATYNAEQRAFYDAHQPSAYSIIATLSTNIARVSLQQATAAYKQMVAQARARNPADSLPTDVDATVLEGYKAQRKLILQQFESGSAAIGNLHWGTADSALIYLLKPLSRGSVNINSTDPLAPVVIDYRTATDPADLQVYTALFRKNRQIFAARNMQVLGPTEASPFGAQLTTDAQIATVMRNQVNPSNSHQCCTAAMMPRKLGGVVSSEHEVYGVKGLRVADISFWPTEVSGAPTATMYASAELLADMIKKEYCLDDYC
;
A
#
# COMPACT_ATOMS: atom_id res chain seq x y z
N MET A 1 4.39 9.45 100.31
CA MET A 1 5.21 10.63 100.69
C MET A 1 6.18 10.93 99.56
N PRO A 2 6.44 12.20 99.21
CA PRO A 2 6.15 12.68 97.85
C PRO A 2 7.34 12.81 96.88
N LEU A 3 6.97 12.83 95.59
CA LEU A 3 7.53 13.62 94.47
C LEU A 3 8.74 13.13 93.64
N ARG A 4 8.39 12.94 92.34
CA ARG A 4 9.02 13.44 91.09
C ARG A 4 10.28 12.76 90.56
N GLY A 5 10.07 11.88 89.59
CA GLY A 5 11.03 11.50 88.55
C GLY A 5 10.63 12.06 87.16
N PRO A 6 11.59 12.37 86.29
CA PRO A 6 11.34 12.76 84.90
C PRO A 6 11.81 11.71 83.84
N TRP A 7 11.16 11.78 82.68
CA TRP A 7 11.55 11.39 81.29
C TRP A 7 12.31 10.07 81.02
N ALA A 8 11.69 9.16 80.25
CA ALA A 8 12.30 8.45 79.10
C ALA A 8 11.29 7.59 78.31
N ILE A 9 11.58 7.45 77.01
CA ILE A 9 10.87 6.77 75.93
C ILE A 9 10.96 5.23 76.04
N LEU A 10 9.89 4.48 75.72
CA LEU A 10 9.96 3.23 74.92
C LEU A 10 8.58 2.67 74.53
N ALA A 11 8.59 1.85 73.48
CA ALA A 11 7.49 1.29 72.73
C ALA A 11 7.05 -0.13 73.15
N LEU A 12 5.96 -0.58 72.49
CA LEU A 12 5.54 -1.95 72.12
C LEU A 12 4.55 -2.75 73.01
N LEU A 13 3.47 -3.14 72.31
CA LEU A 13 2.70 -4.39 72.31
C LEU A 13 1.60 -4.63 73.35
N LEU A 14 0.38 -4.90 72.86
CA LEU A 14 -0.17 -6.27 72.79
C LEU A 14 -1.45 -6.36 71.92
N SER A 15 -1.58 -7.51 71.26
CA SER A 15 -2.57 -7.99 70.25
C SER A 15 -4.00 -8.19 70.83
N PRO A 16 -5.08 -8.38 70.02
CA PRO A 16 -5.37 -9.71 69.45
C PRO A 16 -5.98 -9.74 68.02
N THR A 17 -5.53 -10.76 67.29
CA THR A 17 -6.17 -11.62 66.27
C THR A 17 -7.61 -11.34 65.80
N VAL A 18 -7.78 -11.20 64.47
CA VAL A 18 -9.04 -11.45 63.74
C VAL A 18 -8.75 -12.24 62.46
N LEU A 19 -9.55 -13.30 62.23
CA LEU A 19 -9.50 -14.20 61.08
C LEU A 19 -9.63 -13.44 59.73
N LEU A 20 -8.70 -13.70 58.81
CA LEU A 20 -8.83 -13.32 57.40
C LEU A 20 -9.45 -14.49 56.62
N GLY A 21 -10.71 -14.34 56.25
CA GLY A 21 -11.32 -15.14 55.18
C GLY A 21 -10.81 -14.64 53.83
N THR A 22 -10.28 -15.55 53.01
CA THR A 22 -9.85 -15.28 51.64
C THR A 22 -11.05 -15.10 50.73
N VAL A 23 -11.48 -13.85 50.53
CA VAL A 23 -12.33 -13.50 49.38
C VAL A 23 -11.41 -13.40 48.16
N ALA A 24 -11.49 -14.41 47.29
CA ALA A 24 -10.92 -14.32 45.95
C ALA A 24 -11.57 -13.15 45.21
N GLN A 25 -10.86 -12.03 45.11
CA GLN A 25 -11.23 -10.99 44.15
C GLN A 25 -11.02 -11.56 42.74
N PRO A 26 -12.04 -11.64 41.89
CA PRO A 26 -11.81 -11.93 40.48
C PRO A 26 -10.92 -10.81 39.96
N ARG A 27 -9.73 -11.16 39.44
CA ARG A 27 -8.92 -10.22 38.67
C ARG A 27 -9.80 -9.69 37.54
N LEU A 28 -10.23 -8.44 37.65
CA LEU A 28 -10.87 -7.69 36.57
C LEU A 28 -9.86 -7.62 35.43
N VAL A 29 -10.05 -8.47 34.42
CA VAL A 29 -9.31 -8.39 33.15
C VAL A 29 -9.79 -7.12 32.44
N PRO A 30 -8.91 -6.17 32.07
CA PRO A 30 -9.32 -4.97 31.36
C PRO A 30 -9.94 -5.32 29.99
N ARG A 31 -11.03 -4.64 29.63
CA ARG A 31 -11.87 -4.91 28.45
C ARG A 31 -11.48 -4.05 27.25
N HIS A 32 -10.28 -4.18 26.67
CA HIS A 32 -9.90 -3.33 25.53
C HIS A 32 -8.87 -4.00 24.59
N ALA A 33 -8.92 -3.76 23.26
CA ALA A 33 -7.75 -4.06 22.43
C ALA A 33 -6.59 -3.22 22.98
N THR A 34 -5.46 -3.87 23.23
CA THR A 34 -4.49 -3.34 24.18
C THR A 34 -3.21 -2.96 23.45
N VAL A 35 -2.80 -1.71 23.61
CA VAL A 35 -1.40 -1.34 23.35
C VAL A 35 -0.59 -1.93 24.48
N VAL A 36 0.19 -2.97 24.17
CA VAL A 36 1.09 -3.59 25.14
C VAL A 36 2.47 -2.95 25.03
N ASP A 37 3.23 -3.04 26.12
CA ASP A 37 4.64 -2.67 26.14
C ASP A 37 5.51 -3.93 26.21
N ARG A 38 6.83 -3.75 26.15
CA ARG A 38 7.79 -4.87 26.16
C ARG A 38 7.82 -5.65 27.48
N GLN A 39 7.37 -5.06 28.58
CA GLN A 39 7.30 -5.69 29.90
C GLN A 39 5.99 -6.45 30.09
N THR A 40 4.93 -6.03 29.40
CA THR A 40 3.57 -6.60 29.49
C THR A 40 3.21 -7.55 28.35
N VAL A 41 4.07 -7.68 27.32
CA VAL A 41 3.86 -8.64 26.24
C VAL A 41 3.89 -10.08 26.79
N ASN A 42 2.88 -10.88 26.43
CA ASN A 42 2.89 -12.30 26.77
C ASN A 42 4.05 -13.01 26.07
N SER A 43 4.56 -14.08 26.68
CA SER A 43 5.62 -14.90 26.06
C SER A 43 5.13 -15.70 24.85
N ASN A 44 3.82 -15.99 24.79
CA ASN A 44 3.22 -16.81 23.74
C ASN A 44 1.85 -16.26 23.29
N TYR A 45 1.60 -16.32 21.99
CA TYR A 45 0.34 -15.96 21.34
C TYR A 45 -0.14 -17.09 20.43
N THR A 46 -1.41 -17.07 20.03
CA THR A 46 -1.89 -17.98 18.99
C THR A 46 -1.28 -17.62 17.64
N PHE A 47 -1.36 -16.34 17.28
CA PHE A 47 -0.74 -15.79 16.07
C PHE A 47 0.14 -14.58 16.40
N ILE A 48 1.27 -14.46 15.71
CA ILE A 48 2.08 -13.25 15.69
C ILE A 48 2.02 -12.66 14.29
N ILE A 49 1.79 -11.36 14.19
CA ILE A 49 1.80 -10.61 12.93
C ILE A 49 2.94 -9.60 12.96
N ALA A 50 3.85 -9.69 11.99
CA ALA A 50 4.96 -8.77 11.83
C ALA A 50 4.57 -7.66 10.85
N GLY A 51 4.11 -6.52 11.38
CA GLY A 51 3.67 -5.35 10.62
C GLY A 51 2.23 -4.98 10.91
N GLY A 52 2.01 -3.76 11.39
CA GLY A 52 0.70 -3.15 11.68
C GLY A 52 0.13 -2.34 10.52
N GLY A 53 0.36 -2.77 9.27
CA GLY A 53 -0.21 -2.16 8.07
C GLY A 53 -1.67 -2.57 7.79
N ILE A 54 -2.13 -2.33 6.55
CA ILE A 54 -3.48 -2.72 6.10
C ILE A 54 -3.75 -4.20 6.38
N ALA A 55 -2.90 -5.09 5.86
CA ALA A 55 -3.11 -6.53 5.99
C ALA A 55 -3.01 -6.99 7.44
N GLY A 56 -1.99 -6.53 8.17
CA GLY A 56 -1.73 -6.98 9.53
C GLY A 56 -2.85 -6.60 10.51
N LEU A 57 -3.36 -5.37 10.44
CA LEU A 57 -4.47 -4.96 11.30
C LEU A 57 -5.80 -5.61 10.87
N THR A 58 -6.03 -5.80 9.57
CA THR A 58 -7.22 -6.51 9.08
C THR A 58 -7.24 -7.96 9.56
N LEU A 59 -6.12 -8.68 9.43
CA LEU A 59 -6.00 -10.05 9.92
C LEU A 59 -6.16 -10.13 11.43
N ALA A 60 -5.50 -9.25 12.20
CA ALA A 60 -5.63 -9.28 13.64
C ALA A 60 -7.06 -8.96 14.10
N ASP A 61 -7.75 -8.01 13.46
CA ASP A 61 -9.18 -7.77 13.66
C ASP A 61 -9.99 -9.05 13.50
N ARG A 62 -9.87 -9.71 12.35
CA ARG A 62 -10.68 -10.89 12.04
C ARG A 62 -10.34 -12.10 12.89
N LEU A 63 -9.05 -12.38 13.11
CA LEU A 63 -8.63 -13.54 13.90
C LEU A 63 -9.00 -13.42 15.38
N THR A 64 -9.09 -12.19 15.90
CA THR A 64 -9.48 -11.95 17.31
C THR A 64 -10.98 -11.89 17.53
N GLU A 65 -11.81 -12.03 16.49
CA GLU A 65 -13.25 -12.28 16.64
C GLU A 65 -13.50 -13.57 17.43
N ASP A 66 -12.64 -14.59 17.25
CA ASP A 66 -12.63 -15.77 18.12
C ASP A 66 -11.92 -15.46 19.44
N SER A 67 -12.68 -15.44 20.53
CA SER A 67 -12.16 -15.14 21.87
C SER A 67 -11.14 -16.15 22.43
N SER A 68 -11.02 -17.35 21.83
CA SER A 68 -10.03 -18.36 22.21
C SER A 68 -8.64 -18.10 21.62
N VAL A 69 -8.55 -17.18 20.66
CA VAL A 69 -7.32 -16.83 19.94
C VAL A 69 -6.70 -15.59 20.58
N THR A 70 -5.38 -15.56 20.73
CA THR A 70 -4.63 -14.34 21.06
C THR A 70 -3.74 -13.92 19.90
N VAL A 71 -3.74 -12.63 19.57
CA VAL A 71 -2.91 -12.09 18.47
C VAL A 71 -2.02 -10.97 18.98
N LEU A 72 -0.74 -11.02 18.62
CA LEU A 72 0.20 -9.92 18.78
C LEU A 72 0.57 -9.34 17.41
N VAL A 73 0.32 -8.05 17.21
CA VAL A 73 0.87 -7.29 16.09
C VAL A 73 2.11 -6.53 16.56
N LEU A 74 3.23 -6.73 15.89
CA LEU A 74 4.47 -5.98 16.11
C LEU A 74 4.62 -4.95 14.99
N GLU A 75 4.71 -3.67 15.35
CA GLU A 75 4.83 -2.56 14.38
C GLU A 75 6.07 -1.73 14.68
N ALA A 76 6.86 -1.44 13.64
CA ALA A 76 8.08 -0.65 13.75
C ALA A 76 7.80 0.82 14.05
N GLY A 77 6.71 1.37 13.51
CA GLY A 77 6.30 2.74 13.76
C GLY A 77 5.50 2.95 15.05
N PRO A 78 5.35 4.22 15.45
CA PRO A 78 4.47 4.59 16.55
C PRO A 78 3.00 4.57 16.10
N PHE A 79 2.08 4.82 17.03
CA PHE A 79 0.73 5.26 16.68
C PHE A 79 0.75 6.72 16.24
N ASP A 80 -0.06 7.06 15.22
CA ASP A 80 -0.35 8.46 14.93
C ASP A 80 -1.08 9.14 16.10
N GLN A 81 -1.03 10.47 16.18
CA GLN A 81 -1.63 11.22 17.30
C GLN A 81 -2.94 11.92 16.88
N GLY A 82 -3.55 11.49 15.77
CA GLY A 82 -4.76 12.10 15.24
C GLY A 82 -4.55 13.53 14.74
N GLN A 83 -3.34 13.89 14.30
CA GLN A 83 -3.07 15.22 13.78
C GLN A 83 -3.72 15.48 12.42
N ASP A 84 -4.04 16.75 12.16
CA ASP A 84 -4.68 17.19 10.91
C ASP A 84 -3.93 16.72 9.67
N GLY A 85 -2.59 16.74 9.68
CA GLY A 85 -1.76 16.31 8.53
C GLY A 85 -1.93 14.84 8.12
N ILE A 86 -2.58 14.03 8.96
CA ILE A 86 -2.98 12.66 8.67
C ILE A 86 -4.49 12.59 8.41
N LEU A 87 -5.28 13.19 9.30
CA LEU A 87 -6.72 13.00 9.30
C LEU A 87 -7.45 13.80 8.22
N ILE A 88 -7.02 15.03 7.97
CA ILE A 88 -7.72 15.97 7.10
C ILE A 88 -7.05 15.98 5.72
N PRO A 89 -7.76 15.60 4.64
CA PRO A 89 -7.18 15.51 3.31
C PRO A 89 -6.43 16.77 2.84
N GLY A 90 -6.98 17.98 3.00
CA GLY A 90 -6.29 19.19 2.55
C GLY A 90 -5.13 19.65 3.42
N ALA A 91 -4.97 19.09 4.62
CA ALA A 91 -3.82 19.34 5.48
C ALA A 91 -2.67 18.36 5.24
N PHE A 92 -2.81 17.46 4.25
CA PHE A 92 -1.94 16.30 4.01
C PHE A 92 -0.44 16.61 4.13
N ALA A 93 0.14 16.12 5.21
CA ALA A 93 1.53 16.36 5.61
C ALA A 93 2.08 15.15 6.40
N PRO A 94 2.15 13.95 5.77
CA PRO A 94 2.44 12.70 6.50
C PRO A 94 3.93 12.43 6.77
N TYR A 95 4.82 13.37 6.46
CA TYR A 95 6.28 13.16 6.44
C TYR A 95 6.89 12.66 7.76
N LEU A 96 6.22 12.92 8.90
CA LEU A 96 6.64 12.43 10.22
C LEU A 96 6.61 10.89 10.35
N TYR A 97 5.93 10.20 9.44
CA TYR A 97 5.75 8.75 9.44
C TYR A 97 6.35 8.06 8.22
N PHE A 98 7.20 8.76 7.47
CA PHE A 98 7.98 8.12 6.43
C PHE A 98 9.09 7.29 7.07
N TRP A 99 9.30 6.09 6.55
CA TRP A 99 10.43 5.27 6.93
C TRP A 99 11.72 6.02 6.57
N PRO A 100 12.59 6.33 7.54
CA PRO A 100 13.75 7.19 7.29
C PRO A 100 14.82 6.46 6.49
N ASN A 101 15.61 7.22 5.72
CA ASN A 101 16.85 6.76 5.07
C ASN A 101 16.70 5.62 4.06
N LEU A 102 15.52 5.44 3.46
CA LEU A 102 15.35 4.54 2.31
C LEU A 102 15.65 5.28 1.01
N VAL A 103 16.77 4.92 0.39
CA VAL A 103 17.23 5.49 -0.89
C VAL A 103 17.59 4.34 -1.82
N THR A 104 17.20 4.46 -3.08
CA THR A 104 17.53 3.45 -4.10
C THR A 104 19.02 3.49 -4.45
N VAL A 105 19.54 2.36 -4.92
CA VAL A 105 20.79 2.38 -5.70
C VAL A 105 20.61 3.24 -6.96
N PRO A 106 21.70 3.67 -7.61
CA PRO A 106 21.63 4.32 -8.92
C PRO A 106 20.80 3.49 -9.91
N GLN A 107 19.79 4.11 -10.50
CA GLN A 107 18.86 3.44 -11.40
C GLN A 107 19.40 3.46 -12.83
N VAL A 108 19.92 2.31 -13.29
CA VAL A 108 20.56 2.16 -14.61
C VAL A 108 19.69 2.61 -15.79
N GLY A 109 18.37 2.39 -15.73
CA GLY A 109 17.44 2.82 -16.77
C GLY A 109 17.06 4.31 -16.71
N LEU A 110 17.45 5.03 -15.65
CA LEU A 110 17.10 6.42 -15.36
C LEU A 110 18.34 7.32 -15.19
N ASN A 111 19.40 7.03 -15.95
CA ASN A 111 20.68 7.76 -15.96
C ASN A 111 21.35 7.81 -14.58
N ASP A 112 21.35 6.68 -13.87
CA ASP A 112 22.05 6.48 -12.60
C ASP A 112 21.62 7.43 -11.48
N ARG A 113 20.41 7.99 -11.59
CA ARG A 113 19.79 8.78 -10.52
C ARG A 113 19.36 7.86 -9.37
N SER A 114 19.46 8.36 -8.15
CA SER A 114 18.93 7.73 -6.93
C SER A 114 17.71 8.47 -6.43
N PHE A 115 16.78 7.75 -5.79
CA PHE A 115 15.49 8.28 -5.37
C PHE A 115 15.19 7.89 -3.92
N PRO A 116 14.51 8.75 -3.14
CA PRO A 116 13.88 8.33 -1.90
C PRO A 116 12.80 7.27 -2.19
N ALA A 117 12.80 6.17 -1.44
CA ALA A 117 11.72 5.18 -1.48
C ALA A 117 10.76 5.44 -0.32
N ILE A 118 9.63 6.08 -0.62
CA ILE A 118 8.63 6.42 0.40
C ILE A 118 7.89 5.15 0.83
N CYS A 119 7.92 4.89 2.13
CA CYS A 119 7.26 3.78 2.81
C CYS A 119 6.79 4.26 4.19
N ALA A 120 5.73 3.67 4.73
CA ALA A 120 5.19 4.05 6.03
C ALA A 120 5.91 3.35 7.19
N GLN A 121 6.20 4.10 8.25
CA GLN A 121 6.63 3.59 9.54
C GLN A 121 5.67 4.12 10.62
N VAL A 122 4.47 3.54 10.70
CA VAL A 122 3.38 3.95 11.61
C VAL A 122 2.32 2.86 11.67
N VAL A 123 1.62 2.72 12.80
CA VAL A 123 0.42 1.86 12.88
C VAL A 123 -0.63 2.31 11.86
N GLY A 124 -1.15 1.34 11.09
CA GLY A 124 -1.97 1.55 9.90
C GLY A 124 -1.18 1.51 8.59
N GLY A 125 0.16 1.60 8.66
CA GLY A 125 1.08 1.53 7.53
C GLY A 125 0.74 2.52 6.43
N GLY A 126 0.84 2.08 5.17
CA GLY A 126 0.55 2.92 4.00
C GLY A 126 -0.81 3.62 4.03
N SER A 127 -1.84 3.02 4.65
CA SER A 127 -3.17 3.66 4.72
C SER A 127 -3.20 4.94 5.56
N THR A 128 -2.27 5.09 6.50
CA THR A 128 -2.11 6.30 7.33
C THR A 128 -1.53 7.46 6.51
N ILE A 129 -0.68 7.17 5.52
CA ILE A 129 0.09 8.18 4.78
C ILE A 129 -0.28 8.29 3.29
N ASN A 130 -1.16 7.44 2.75
CA ASN A 130 -1.48 7.41 1.33
C ASN A 130 -2.24 8.67 0.88
N ALA A 131 -2.28 8.89 -0.43
CA ALA A 131 -3.09 9.95 -1.07
C ALA A 131 -4.60 9.62 -1.15
N MET A 132 -5.05 8.64 -0.36
CA MET A 132 -6.46 8.28 -0.12
C MET A 132 -7.26 7.78 -1.33
N VAL A 133 -6.64 7.56 -2.48
CA VAL A 133 -7.30 6.98 -3.66
C VAL A 133 -7.81 5.57 -3.35
N PHE A 134 -9.11 5.33 -3.61
CA PHE A 134 -9.75 4.03 -3.39
C PHE A 134 -10.25 3.43 -4.70
N LEU A 135 -9.39 2.58 -5.29
CA LEU A 135 -9.67 1.90 -6.55
C LEU A 135 -9.41 0.40 -6.40
N ARG A 136 -10.26 -0.40 -7.05
CA ARG A 136 -9.98 -1.80 -7.38
C ARG A 136 -9.15 -1.84 -8.67
N GLY A 137 -8.38 -2.92 -8.84
CA GLY A 137 -7.72 -3.26 -10.11
C GLY A 137 -8.74 -3.66 -11.19
N ALA A 138 -8.26 -3.90 -12.40
CA ALA A 138 -9.08 -4.48 -13.45
C ALA A 138 -9.31 -5.98 -13.19
N THR A 139 -10.44 -6.52 -13.63
CA THR A 139 -10.77 -7.96 -13.51
C THR A 139 -9.62 -8.86 -13.98
N VAL A 140 -9.06 -8.56 -15.16
CA VAL A 140 -7.94 -9.30 -15.75
C VAL A 140 -6.63 -9.26 -14.95
N ASP A 141 -6.49 -8.35 -13.98
CA ASP A 141 -5.32 -8.31 -13.11
C ASP A 141 -5.31 -9.52 -12.18
N TYR A 142 -6.45 -9.80 -11.57
CA TYR A 142 -6.65 -10.89 -10.61
C TYR A 142 -6.80 -12.24 -11.30
N ASP A 143 -7.52 -12.31 -12.42
CA ASP A 143 -7.55 -13.52 -13.26
C ASP A 143 -6.14 -13.86 -13.78
N GLY A 144 -5.31 -12.83 -13.97
CA GLY A 144 -3.89 -12.95 -14.24
C GLY A 144 -3.11 -13.59 -13.09
N TRP A 145 -3.43 -13.26 -11.83
CA TRP A 145 -2.84 -13.92 -10.66
C TRP A 145 -3.17 -15.41 -10.65
N GLU A 146 -4.42 -15.78 -10.90
CA GLU A 146 -4.83 -17.19 -11.00
C GLU A 146 -4.10 -17.91 -12.14
N SER A 147 -4.04 -17.29 -13.32
CA SER A 147 -3.35 -17.83 -14.51
C SER A 147 -1.85 -18.06 -14.29
N LEU A 148 -1.25 -17.39 -13.31
CA LEU A 148 0.15 -17.60 -12.88
C LEU A 148 0.30 -18.77 -11.89
N GLY A 149 -0.76 -19.55 -11.67
CA GLY A 149 -0.75 -20.76 -10.85
C GLY A 149 -1.30 -20.58 -9.44
N ASN A 150 -2.16 -19.58 -9.22
CA ASN A 150 -2.67 -19.21 -7.90
C ASN A 150 -4.20 -19.35 -7.84
N PRO A 151 -4.73 -20.59 -7.74
CA PRO A 151 -6.18 -20.78 -7.62
C PRO A 151 -6.74 -19.99 -6.44
N ARG A 152 -8.02 -19.62 -6.52
CA ARG A 152 -8.74 -18.85 -5.48
C ARG A 152 -8.31 -17.38 -5.34
N HIS A 153 -7.65 -16.84 -6.37
CA HIS A 153 -7.18 -15.45 -6.42
C HIS A 153 -7.61 -14.72 -7.70
N SER A 154 -8.64 -15.24 -8.39
CA SER A 154 -9.27 -14.56 -9.52
C SER A 154 -10.07 -13.32 -9.04
N TRP A 155 -10.60 -12.55 -9.99
CA TRP A 155 -11.54 -11.47 -9.64
C TRP A 155 -12.75 -12.01 -8.87
N ASP A 156 -13.31 -13.13 -9.31
CA ASP A 156 -14.52 -13.71 -8.72
C ASP A 156 -14.27 -14.19 -7.29
N ASP A 157 -13.06 -14.67 -7.00
CA ASP A 157 -12.67 -15.05 -5.64
C ASP A 157 -12.52 -13.84 -4.71
N LEU A 158 -11.94 -12.74 -5.20
CA LEU A 158 -11.67 -11.54 -4.41
C LEU A 158 -12.89 -10.60 -4.31
N PHE A 159 -13.81 -10.64 -5.27
CA PHE A 159 -14.96 -9.72 -5.33
C PHE A 159 -15.84 -9.75 -4.06
N PRO A 160 -16.21 -10.91 -3.49
CA PRO A 160 -16.90 -10.98 -2.20
C PRO A 160 -16.14 -10.28 -1.07
N TYR A 161 -14.81 -10.30 -1.10
CA TYR A 161 -13.96 -9.70 -0.07
C TYR A 161 -13.74 -8.21 -0.26
N PHE A 162 -13.76 -7.72 -1.50
CA PHE A 162 -13.94 -6.29 -1.75
C PHE A 162 -15.22 -5.80 -1.07
N LEU A 163 -16.35 -6.47 -1.31
CA LEU A 163 -17.62 -6.12 -0.69
C LEU A 163 -17.59 -6.27 0.84
N LYS A 164 -16.96 -7.32 1.39
CA LYS A 164 -16.83 -7.53 2.84
C LYS A 164 -16.07 -6.39 3.53
N SER A 165 -15.02 -5.88 2.89
CA SER A 165 -14.18 -4.80 3.45
C SER A 165 -14.83 -3.41 3.37
N GLU A 166 -15.75 -3.20 2.43
CA GLU A 166 -16.16 -1.88 1.96
C GLU A 166 -17.42 -1.30 2.62
N ASN A 167 -17.40 0.02 2.84
CA ASN A 167 -18.54 0.82 3.26
C ASN A 167 -18.60 2.13 2.49
N PHE A 168 -19.28 2.06 1.35
CA PHE A 168 -19.51 3.18 0.46
C PHE A 168 -20.61 4.08 1.00
N THR A 169 -20.32 5.37 1.13
CA THR A 169 -21.33 6.40 1.36
C THR A 169 -21.56 7.17 0.06
N ARG A 170 -22.83 7.39 -0.31
CA ARG A 170 -23.16 8.14 -1.52
C ARG A 170 -22.78 9.62 -1.36
N PRO A 171 -22.20 10.26 -2.39
CA PRO A 171 -22.06 11.71 -2.40
C PRO A 171 -23.44 12.38 -2.50
N SER A 172 -23.51 13.69 -2.25
CA SER A 172 -24.75 14.44 -2.47
C SER A 172 -25.16 14.38 -3.95
N ALA A 173 -26.47 14.29 -4.21
CA ALA A 173 -26.98 14.18 -5.57
C ALA A 173 -26.63 15.40 -6.44
N SER A 174 -26.59 16.59 -5.84
CA SER A 174 -26.19 17.83 -6.52
C SER A 174 -24.72 17.81 -6.92
N PHE A 175 -23.82 17.38 -6.03
CA PHE A 175 -22.40 17.26 -6.32
C PHE A 175 -22.13 16.20 -7.39
N ALA A 176 -22.76 15.04 -7.28
CA ALA A 176 -22.62 13.97 -8.26
C ALA A 176 -23.08 14.43 -9.66
N LYS A 177 -24.22 15.12 -9.73
CA LYS A 177 -24.73 15.71 -10.98
C LYS A 177 -23.77 16.76 -11.56
N ALA A 178 -23.23 17.64 -10.72
CA ALA A 178 -22.31 18.69 -11.16
C ALA A 178 -20.99 18.14 -11.71
N GLY A 179 -20.46 17.07 -11.10
CA GLY A 179 -19.23 16.42 -11.54
C GLY A 179 -19.42 15.39 -12.66
N ASN A 180 -20.65 15.05 -13.07
CA ASN A 180 -20.91 13.86 -13.89
C ASN A 180 -20.32 12.58 -13.25
N ILE A 181 -20.50 12.46 -11.94
CA ILE A 181 -20.09 11.30 -11.14
C ILE A 181 -21.21 10.27 -11.17
N SER A 182 -20.86 9.03 -11.49
CA SER A 182 -21.73 7.88 -11.40
C SER A 182 -21.03 6.73 -10.68
N TRP A 183 -21.84 5.77 -10.24
CA TRP A 183 -21.37 4.50 -9.70
C TRP A 183 -22.43 3.42 -9.99
N ASP A 184 -22.10 2.16 -9.76
CA ASP A 184 -23.02 1.04 -9.86
C ASP A 184 -23.35 0.50 -8.47
N GLU A 185 -24.57 0.76 -7.99
CA GLU A 185 -24.99 0.37 -6.64
C GLU A 185 -24.89 -1.14 -6.39
N ALA A 186 -25.04 -1.97 -7.44
CA ALA A 186 -25.04 -3.42 -7.30
C ALA A 186 -23.67 -4.00 -6.91
N VAL A 187 -22.59 -3.22 -7.06
CA VAL A 187 -21.20 -3.64 -6.79
C VAL A 187 -20.55 -2.86 -5.66
N ARG A 188 -21.39 -2.22 -4.81
CA ARG A 188 -20.99 -1.47 -3.62
C ARG A 188 -21.54 -2.13 -2.37
N ALA A 189 -20.73 -2.13 -1.31
CA ALA A 189 -21.13 -2.55 0.02
C ALA A 189 -21.18 -1.36 0.97
N HIS A 190 -21.97 -1.46 2.03
CA HIS A 190 -22.30 -0.34 2.94
C HIS A 190 -22.13 -0.71 4.43
N LYS A 191 -21.39 -1.78 4.72
CA LYS A 191 -21.31 -2.36 6.07
C LYS A 191 -19.89 -2.73 6.49
N GLY A 192 -18.95 -2.78 5.57
CA GLY A 192 -17.55 -3.09 5.87
C GLY A 192 -16.89 -2.03 6.76
N PRO A 193 -15.70 -2.34 7.28
CA PRO A 193 -14.95 -1.40 8.10
C PRO A 193 -14.34 -0.22 7.35
N VAL A 194 -14.07 -0.37 6.05
CA VAL A 194 -13.38 0.65 5.25
C VAL A 194 -14.38 1.63 4.67
N LYS A 195 -14.41 2.84 5.21
CA LYS A 195 -15.32 3.89 4.76
C LYS A 195 -14.72 4.64 3.58
N TYR A 196 -15.53 4.88 2.56
CA TYR A 196 -15.10 5.65 1.41
C TYR A 196 -16.28 6.30 0.69
N SER A 197 -16.01 7.38 -0.03
CA SER A 197 -17.00 8.12 -0.81
C SER A 197 -16.30 8.88 -1.93
N TYR A 198 -17.08 9.49 -2.82
CA TYR A 198 -16.57 10.65 -3.55
C TYR A 198 -16.48 11.83 -2.58
N PRO A 199 -15.39 12.63 -2.60
CA PRO A 199 -15.30 13.85 -1.81
C PRO A 199 -16.35 14.87 -2.26
N ASN A 200 -16.51 15.98 -1.55
CA ASN A 200 -17.53 16.99 -1.86
C ASN A 200 -16.98 18.23 -2.56
N TYR A 201 -15.75 18.17 -3.08
CA TYR A 201 -15.08 19.27 -3.74
C TYR A 201 -14.24 18.80 -4.94
N PHE A 202 -14.14 19.64 -5.95
CA PHE A 202 -13.14 19.59 -7.02
C PHE A 202 -12.81 21.02 -7.45
N TYR A 203 -11.59 21.26 -7.90
CA TYR A 203 -11.22 22.58 -8.39
C TYR A 203 -11.96 22.90 -9.70
N PRO A 204 -12.37 24.16 -9.94
CA PRO A 204 -13.14 24.54 -11.13
C PRO A 204 -12.47 24.18 -12.47
N GLY A 205 -11.13 24.19 -12.55
CA GLY A 205 -10.39 23.78 -13.76
C GLY A 205 -10.57 22.31 -14.16
N SER A 206 -11.08 21.46 -13.26
CA SER A 206 -11.20 20.02 -13.50
C SER A 206 -12.11 19.69 -14.69
N ALA A 207 -13.11 20.54 -14.96
CA ALA A 207 -14.02 20.39 -16.09
C ALA A 207 -13.33 20.59 -17.45
N ASN A 208 -12.33 21.47 -17.53
CA ASN A 208 -11.56 21.70 -18.76
C ASN A 208 -10.86 20.42 -19.21
N TRP A 209 -10.16 19.77 -18.29
CA TRP A 209 -9.43 18.54 -18.59
C TRP A 209 -10.36 17.36 -18.84
N TRP A 210 -11.43 17.22 -18.06
CA TRP A 210 -12.47 16.22 -18.32
C TRP A 210 -13.03 16.32 -19.74
N ASN A 211 -13.45 17.52 -20.14
CA ASN A 211 -14.03 17.76 -21.47
C ASN A 211 -12.99 17.62 -22.60
N ALA A 212 -11.73 17.98 -22.34
CA ALA A 212 -10.63 17.75 -23.28
C ALA A 212 -10.36 16.26 -23.49
N ALA A 213 -10.23 15.49 -22.40
CA ALA A 213 -10.04 14.05 -22.45
C ALA A 213 -11.18 13.35 -23.21
N LYS A 214 -12.42 13.75 -22.94
CA LYS A 214 -13.59 13.27 -23.70
C LYS A 214 -13.50 13.60 -25.19
N SER A 215 -13.11 14.84 -25.54
CA SER A 215 -13.01 15.25 -26.95
C SER A 215 -11.94 14.51 -27.77
N VAL A 216 -10.98 13.86 -27.10
CA VAL A 216 -9.96 13.02 -27.74
C VAL A 216 -10.27 11.52 -27.63
N GLY A 217 -11.53 11.18 -27.37
CA GLY A 217 -12.06 9.80 -27.41
C GLY A 217 -11.88 8.99 -26.13
N LEU A 218 -11.62 9.63 -24.98
CA LEU A 218 -11.65 8.95 -23.67
C LEU A 218 -13.03 9.09 -23.05
N GLU A 219 -13.83 8.02 -23.10
CA GLU A 219 -15.22 8.06 -22.63
C GLU A 219 -15.34 7.97 -21.10
N PRO A 220 -16.39 8.58 -20.50
CA PRO A 220 -16.69 8.41 -19.08
C PRO A 220 -16.96 6.96 -18.71
N VAL A 221 -16.41 6.53 -17.57
CA VAL A 221 -16.66 5.22 -16.98
C VAL A 221 -17.80 5.32 -15.98
N LYS A 222 -18.78 4.40 -16.07
CA LYS A 222 -19.92 4.37 -15.13
C LYS A 222 -19.47 4.18 -13.69
N ASP A 223 -18.60 3.22 -13.42
CA ASP A 223 -18.03 2.95 -12.11
C ASP A 223 -16.62 2.36 -12.27
N PRO A 224 -15.55 3.01 -11.79
CA PRO A 224 -14.18 2.51 -11.94
C PRO A 224 -13.86 1.27 -11.10
N ASN A 225 -14.73 0.90 -10.15
CA ASN A 225 -14.58 -0.27 -9.28
C ASN A 225 -15.50 -1.44 -9.69
N ALA A 226 -16.29 -1.29 -10.76
CA ALA A 226 -17.14 -2.37 -11.25
C ALA A 226 -16.32 -3.49 -11.93
N PRO A 227 -16.79 -4.75 -11.86
CA PRO A 227 -16.28 -5.84 -12.67
C PRO A 227 -16.26 -5.45 -14.15
N ASN A 228 -15.21 -5.81 -14.87
CA ASN A 228 -15.04 -5.53 -16.30
C ASN A 228 -15.23 -4.04 -16.66
N SER A 229 -14.91 -3.14 -15.72
CA SER A 229 -14.94 -1.70 -15.98
C SER A 229 -14.06 -1.36 -17.19
N LYS A 230 -14.62 -0.58 -18.12
CA LYS A 230 -13.88 -0.09 -19.28
C LYS A 230 -12.78 0.91 -18.86
N ASN A 231 -11.77 1.05 -19.71
CA ASN A 231 -10.78 2.11 -19.63
C ASN A 231 -11.38 3.44 -20.15
N GLY A 232 -11.16 4.54 -19.44
CA GLY A 232 -11.76 5.83 -19.74
C GLY A 232 -11.53 6.86 -18.62
N ILE A 233 -12.31 7.93 -18.63
CA ILE A 233 -12.25 9.00 -17.62
C ILE A 233 -13.25 8.76 -16.49
N PHE A 234 -12.84 9.06 -15.25
CA PHE A 234 -13.70 8.95 -14.08
C PHE A 234 -13.22 9.85 -12.95
N TRP A 235 -14.12 10.08 -12.01
CA TRP A 235 -13.75 10.55 -10.69
C TRP A 235 -13.41 9.33 -9.83
N PHE A 236 -12.34 9.39 -9.05
CA PHE A 236 -12.00 8.29 -8.16
C PHE A 236 -12.62 8.51 -6.77
N PRO A 237 -13.14 7.46 -6.12
CA PRO A 237 -13.50 7.50 -4.72
C PRO A 237 -12.26 7.66 -3.81
N THR A 238 -12.50 8.15 -2.61
CA THR A 238 -11.49 8.45 -1.59
C THR A 238 -11.81 7.73 -0.29
N VAL A 239 -10.82 7.12 0.39
CA VAL A 239 -10.99 6.49 1.71
C VAL A 239 -11.19 7.53 2.82
N LEU A 240 -12.42 8.01 2.96
CA LEU A 240 -12.83 9.00 3.94
C LEU A 240 -14.18 8.67 4.59
N ASP A 241 -14.41 9.22 5.78
CA ASP A 241 -15.64 9.10 6.55
C ASP A 241 -16.52 10.35 6.36
N VAL A 242 -17.58 10.24 5.55
CA VAL A 242 -18.39 11.38 5.06
C VAL A 242 -18.88 12.36 6.14
N PRO A 243 -19.35 11.94 7.33
CA PRO A 243 -19.79 12.88 8.35
C PRO A 243 -18.71 13.87 8.78
N SER A 244 -17.44 13.43 8.83
CA SER A 244 -16.31 14.27 9.26
C SER A 244 -15.36 14.67 8.13
N MET A 245 -15.49 14.05 6.96
CA MET A 245 -14.54 14.09 5.83
C MET A 245 -13.09 13.74 6.21
N THR A 246 -12.90 13.05 7.34
CA THR A 246 -11.57 12.59 7.76
C THR A 246 -11.20 11.26 7.12
N ARG A 247 -9.90 11.00 7.01
CA ARG A 247 -9.34 9.75 6.53
C ARG A 247 -9.92 8.51 7.22
N SER A 248 -10.31 7.54 6.41
CA SER A 248 -10.53 6.16 6.82
C SER A 248 -9.27 5.35 6.53
N TYR A 249 -8.69 4.73 7.56
CA TYR A 249 -7.42 4.00 7.46
C TYR A 249 -7.37 2.83 8.44
N ALA A 250 -6.44 1.90 8.24
CA ALA A 250 -6.49 0.56 8.82
C ALA A 250 -6.54 0.57 10.35
N ARG A 251 -5.82 1.48 11.01
CA ARG A 251 -5.89 1.66 12.47
C ARG A 251 -7.32 1.92 12.92
N ARG A 252 -8.00 2.93 12.37
CA ARG A 252 -9.39 3.24 12.74
C ARG A 252 -10.35 2.11 12.36
N ASN A 253 -10.16 1.56 11.17
CA ASN A 253 -11.07 0.61 10.55
C ASN A 253 -11.02 -0.79 11.20
N HIS A 254 -9.87 -1.18 11.76
CA HIS A 254 -9.64 -2.54 12.25
C HIS A 254 -9.10 -2.63 13.68
N TYR A 255 -8.54 -1.56 14.25
CA TYR A 255 -8.06 -1.53 15.63
C TYR A 255 -8.92 -0.66 16.55
N ASP A 256 -9.02 0.65 16.28
CA ASP A 256 -9.71 1.58 17.19
C ASP A 256 -11.20 1.20 17.36
N LYS A 257 -11.86 0.71 16.31
CA LYS A 257 -13.29 0.31 16.36
C LYS A 257 -13.60 -0.83 17.33
N VAL A 258 -12.61 -1.64 17.69
CA VAL A 258 -12.74 -2.84 18.55
C VAL A 258 -11.92 -2.71 19.82
N ILE A 259 -11.38 -1.51 20.07
CA ILE A 259 -10.53 -1.21 21.21
C ILE A 259 -11.26 -1.40 22.53
N THR A 260 -12.58 -1.57 22.58
CA THR A 260 -13.34 -1.80 23.81
C THR A 260 -13.94 -3.20 23.95
N SER A 261 -13.75 -4.06 22.95
CA SER A 261 -14.41 -5.37 22.90
C SER A 261 -13.47 -6.56 22.77
N ARG A 262 -12.18 -6.35 22.42
CA ARG A 262 -11.26 -7.46 22.09
C ARG A 262 -9.97 -7.44 22.93
N PRO A 263 -10.01 -7.93 24.19
CA PRO A 263 -8.83 -7.99 25.06
C PRO A 263 -7.74 -8.96 24.57
N ASN A 264 -8.06 -9.83 23.61
CA ASN A 264 -7.16 -10.78 22.98
C ASN A 264 -6.40 -10.22 21.76
N TYR A 265 -6.61 -8.94 21.42
CA TYR A 265 -5.93 -8.23 20.35
C TYR A 265 -4.88 -7.26 20.93
N HIS A 266 -3.60 -7.64 20.83
CA HIS A 266 -2.48 -6.84 21.31
C HIS A 266 -1.70 -6.20 20.15
N VAL A 267 -1.26 -4.94 20.34
CA VAL A 267 -0.33 -4.24 19.44
C VAL A 267 0.87 -3.74 20.24
N LEU A 268 2.08 -4.08 19.78
CA LEU A 268 3.34 -3.54 20.29
C LEU A 268 3.97 -2.65 19.20
N ALA A 269 3.80 -1.35 19.36
CA ALA A 269 4.34 -0.33 18.45
C ALA A 269 5.81 0.01 18.77
N SER A 270 6.47 0.76 17.88
CA SER A 270 7.87 1.19 18.00
C SER A 270 8.88 0.05 18.20
N ASN A 271 8.57 -1.14 17.66
CA ASN A 271 9.41 -2.34 17.73
C ASN A 271 9.55 -2.99 16.35
N THR A 272 10.79 -3.08 15.87
CA THR A 272 11.12 -3.72 14.59
C THR A 272 11.22 -5.23 14.76
N VAL A 273 10.50 -5.99 13.94
CA VAL A 273 10.72 -7.44 13.83
C VAL A 273 12.02 -7.68 13.06
N SER A 274 12.96 -8.37 13.69
CA SER A 274 14.29 -8.63 13.13
C SER A 274 14.33 -9.89 12.25
N LYS A 275 13.78 -11.00 12.76
CA LYS A 275 13.77 -12.30 12.08
C LYS A 275 12.76 -13.26 12.71
N ILE A 276 12.47 -14.32 11.98
CA ILE A 276 11.65 -15.45 12.39
C ILE A 276 12.52 -16.47 13.13
N LEU A 277 11.95 -17.05 14.18
CA LEU A 277 12.57 -18.11 14.98
C LEU A 277 12.06 -19.46 14.50
N PHE A 278 12.98 -20.39 14.25
CA PHE A 278 12.66 -21.72 13.74
C PHE A 278 13.06 -22.84 14.69
N ARG A 279 12.25 -23.90 14.70
CA ARG A 279 12.61 -25.23 15.20
C ARG A 279 12.35 -26.23 14.09
N ASN A 280 13.39 -26.87 13.53
CA ASN A 280 13.24 -27.85 12.44
C ASN A 280 12.37 -27.35 11.26
N LYS A 281 12.60 -26.11 10.80
CA LYS A 281 11.83 -25.42 9.74
C LYS A 281 10.35 -25.12 10.07
N GLN A 282 9.90 -25.35 11.30
CA GLN A 282 8.66 -24.80 11.83
C GLN A 282 8.93 -23.40 12.39
N ALA A 283 8.23 -22.38 11.90
CA ALA A 283 8.23 -21.07 12.54
C ALA A 283 7.54 -21.17 13.89
N ILE A 284 8.19 -20.68 14.94
CA ILE A 284 7.73 -20.78 16.33
C ILE A 284 7.59 -19.40 17.00
N GLY A 285 7.95 -18.32 16.32
CA GLY A 285 7.97 -16.99 16.91
C GLY A 285 8.85 -16.03 16.14
N VAL A 286 9.09 -14.86 16.73
CA VAL A 286 9.93 -13.81 16.16
C VAL A 286 10.89 -13.23 17.19
N SER A 287 12.03 -12.74 16.70
CA SER A 287 12.91 -11.85 17.44
C SER A 287 12.61 -10.41 17.03
N TYR A 288 12.53 -9.48 17.98
CA TYR A 288 12.22 -8.07 17.75
C TYR A 288 13.02 -7.18 18.69
N LEU A 289 13.15 -5.90 18.35
CA LEU A 289 13.88 -4.90 19.14
C LEU A 289 13.25 -3.51 19.00
N PRO A 290 13.52 -2.56 19.93
CA PRO A 290 13.07 -1.19 19.75
C PRO A 290 13.58 -0.62 18.43
N THR A 291 12.72 0.10 17.71
CA THR A 291 13.10 0.71 16.42
C THR A 291 14.17 1.79 16.58
N ALA A 292 14.27 2.40 17.76
CA ALA A 292 15.36 3.31 18.13
C ALA A 292 16.70 2.61 18.46
N GLY A 293 16.76 1.28 18.39
CA GLY A 293 17.91 0.48 18.81
C GLY A 293 17.81 -0.01 20.25
N GLY A 294 18.50 -1.13 20.53
CA GLY A 294 18.56 -1.74 21.86
C GLY A 294 18.58 -3.26 21.84
N THR A 295 18.43 -3.87 23.02
CA THR A 295 18.47 -5.33 23.17
C THR A 295 17.25 -5.98 22.52
N ALA A 296 17.49 -7.04 21.74
CA ALA A 296 16.44 -7.86 21.16
C ALA A 296 15.71 -8.70 22.22
N SER A 297 14.43 -8.94 21.98
CA SER A 297 13.56 -9.86 22.73
C SER A 297 12.97 -10.89 21.77
N SER A 298 12.34 -11.92 22.31
CA SER A 298 11.67 -12.96 21.54
C SER A 298 10.27 -13.19 22.07
N VAL A 299 9.36 -13.52 21.15
CA VAL A 299 7.97 -13.87 21.46
C VAL A 299 7.54 -15.03 20.56
N TYR A 300 6.73 -15.94 21.08
CA TYR A 300 6.41 -17.22 20.43
C TYR A 300 4.95 -17.29 19.96
N ALA A 301 4.72 -18.06 18.90
CA ALA A 301 3.40 -18.36 18.36
C ALA A 301 3.12 -19.87 18.51
N SER A 302 1.91 -20.22 18.96
CA SER A 302 1.47 -21.61 19.03
C SER A 302 0.90 -22.14 17.71
N LYS A 303 0.45 -21.27 16.81
CA LYS A 303 -0.02 -21.64 15.46
C LYS A 303 0.91 -21.08 14.39
N GLU A 304 0.82 -19.78 14.09
CA GLU A 304 1.58 -19.19 12.96
C GLU A 304 2.21 -17.83 13.27
N VAL A 305 3.25 -17.55 12.51
CA VAL A 305 3.76 -16.19 12.28
C VAL A 305 3.31 -15.73 10.90
N ILE A 306 2.81 -14.51 10.80
CA ILE A 306 2.32 -13.91 9.55
C ILE A 306 3.11 -12.63 9.28
N LEU A 307 3.75 -12.55 8.11
CA LEU A 307 4.47 -11.35 7.68
C LEU A 307 3.51 -10.38 6.99
N ALA A 308 3.48 -9.15 7.48
CA ALA A 308 2.71 -8.05 6.94
C ALA A 308 3.52 -6.72 6.93
N ALA A 309 4.84 -6.83 6.71
CA ALA A 309 5.80 -5.73 6.79
C ALA A 309 5.93 -4.94 5.47
N GLY A 310 5.16 -5.29 4.45
CA GLY A 310 5.08 -4.60 3.17
C GLY A 310 6.17 -5.00 2.17
N GLY A 311 6.07 -4.45 0.94
CA GLY A 311 6.92 -4.80 -0.19
C GLY A 311 8.43 -4.62 0.03
N LEU A 312 8.84 -3.74 0.94
CA LEU A 312 10.26 -3.47 1.20
C LEU A 312 10.84 -4.27 2.38
N HIS A 313 10.05 -4.53 3.43
CA HIS A 313 10.57 -5.12 4.67
C HIS A 313 10.18 -6.59 4.87
N THR A 314 9.13 -7.10 4.23
CA THR A 314 8.90 -8.56 4.22
C THR A 314 10.08 -9.35 3.62
N PRO A 315 10.67 -8.98 2.46
CA PRO A 315 11.86 -9.68 1.97
C PRO A 315 13.06 -9.53 2.91
N GLN A 316 13.21 -8.39 3.60
CA GLN A 316 14.26 -8.19 4.60
C GLN A 316 14.14 -9.20 5.75
N ILE A 317 12.95 -9.32 6.33
CA ILE A 317 12.70 -10.24 7.44
C ILE A 317 12.96 -11.68 6.99
N LEU A 318 12.46 -12.08 5.81
CA LEU A 318 12.72 -13.42 5.26
C LEU A 318 14.23 -13.69 5.11
N GLN A 319 14.98 -12.77 4.50
CA GLN A 319 16.41 -12.92 4.27
C GLN A 319 17.20 -12.99 5.59
N LEU A 320 16.91 -12.12 6.56
CA LEU A 320 17.51 -12.17 7.91
C LEU A 320 17.16 -13.46 8.69
N SER A 321 16.08 -14.13 8.28
CA SER A 321 15.64 -15.41 8.85
C SER A 321 16.24 -16.63 8.16
N GLY A 322 17.12 -16.44 7.17
CA GLY A 322 17.71 -17.53 6.39
C GLY A 322 16.79 -18.07 5.28
N ILE A 323 15.79 -17.30 4.86
CA ILE A 323 14.89 -17.64 3.75
C ILE A 323 15.13 -16.65 2.61
N GLY A 324 15.68 -17.12 1.50
CA GLY A 324 15.95 -16.27 0.34
C GLY A 324 17.03 -16.83 -0.58
N PRO A 325 17.64 -15.99 -1.45
CA PRO A 325 18.67 -16.45 -2.38
C PRO A 325 19.88 -16.98 -1.62
N LYS A 326 20.18 -18.27 -1.75
CA LYS A 326 21.30 -18.93 -1.03
C LYS A 326 22.62 -18.16 -1.12
N LYS A 327 23.01 -17.69 -2.32
CA LYS A 327 24.25 -16.93 -2.52
C LYS A 327 24.32 -15.65 -1.67
N LEU A 328 23.19 -14.94 -1.51
CA LEU A 328 23.11 -13.73 -0.70
C LEU A 328 23.26 -14.07 0.80
N LEU A 329 22.55 -15.11 1.25
CA LEU A 329 22.58 -15.55 2.65
C LEU A 329 23.98 -16.02 3.05
N GLU A 330 24.64 -16.83 2.22
CA GLU A 330 26.01 -17.30 2.45
C GLU A 330 27.01 -16.14 2.49
N LYS A 331 26.87 -15.15 1.61
CA LYS A 331 27.71 -13.93 1.61
C LYS A 331 27.64 -13.17 2.94
N LEU A 332 26.49 -13.17 3.61
CA LEU A 332 26.28 -12.51 4.90
C LEU A 332 26.42 -13.47 6.10
N SER A 333 26.90 -14.70 5.86
CA SER A 333 27.04 -15.74 6.89
C SER A 333 25.72 -16.04 7.64
N ILE A 334 24.59 -15.95 6.95
CA ILE A 334 23.27 -16.30 7.48
C ILE A 334 23.01 -17.78 7.16
N PRO A 335 22.72 -18.63 8.16
CA PRO A 335 22.36 -20.03 7.91
C PRO A 335 21.12 -20.15 7.04
N VAL A 336 21.21 -20.95 5.98
CA VAL A 336 20.09 -21.15 5.04
C VAL A 336 19.05 -22.11 5.63
N VAL A 337 17.86 -21.59 5.90
CA VAL A 337 16.67 -22.35 6.28
C VAL A 337 15.94 -22.87 5.04
N ALA A 338 15.74 -21.98 4.05
CA ALA A 338 15.16 -22.33 2.75
C ALA A 338 15.76 -21.46 1.63
N ASP A 339 16.26 -22.13 0.59
CA ASP A 339 16.70 -21.46 -0.64
C ASP A 339 15.49 -21.15 -1.50
N LEU A 340 15.13 -19.86 -1.52
CA LEU A 340 14.05 -19.28 -2.30
C LEU A 340 14.60 -18.07 -3.07
N PRO A 341 15.13 -18.28 -4.29
CA PRO A 341 15.74 -17.21 -5.09
C PRO A 341 14.80 -16.03 -5.40
N GLY A 342 13.47 -16.23 -5.30
CA GLY A 342 12.48 -15.17 -5.51
C GLY A 342 12.34 -14.16 -4.37
N VAL A 343 12.84 -14.43 -3.16
CA VAL A 343 12.70 -13.49 -2.03
C VAL A 343 13.51 -12.24 -2.31
N GLY A 344 12.83 -11.10 -2.35
CA GLY A 344 13.41 -9.81 -2.69
C GLY A 344 13.56 -9.58 -4.18
N GLN A 345 13.17 -10.50 -5.05
CA GLN A 345 13.14 -10.29 -6.50
C GLN A 345 11.75 -9.83 -6.95
N ASN A 346 11.58 -9.55 -8.24
CA ASN A 346 10.27 -9.22 -8.81
C ASN A 346 9.63 -7.92 -8.26
N LEU A 347 10.44 -7.01 -7.69
CA LEU A 347 9.96 -5.70 -7.24
C LEU A 347 9.29 -4.98 -8.42
N GLN A 348 8.06 -4.55 -8.20
CA GLN A 348 7.23 -3.77 -9.11
C GLN A 348 6.68 -2.57 -8.34
N ASP A 349 6.47 -1.48 -9.06
CA ASP A 349 5.79 -0.26 -8.60
C ASP A 349 5.28 0.47 -9.86
N GLN A 350 4.53 1.54 -9.70
CA GLN A 350 3.98 2.35 -10.78
C GLN A 350 4.82 3.61 -10.96
N PRO A 351 5.88 3.60 -11.80
CA PRO A 351 6.68 4.79 -11.99
C PRO A 351 5.84 5.95 -12.55
N THR A 352 6.26 7.17 -12.23
CA THR A 352 5.52 8.40 -12.54
C THR A 352 6.37 9.36 -13.37
N LEU A 353 5.72 10.07 -14.29
CA LEU A 353 6.31 11.15 -15.07
C LEU A 353 5.49 12.41 -14.82
N GLU A 354 6.14 13.43 -14.32
CA GLU A 354 5.59 14.77 -14.21
C GLU A 354 5.91 15.56 -15.48
N VAL A 355 4.88 16.15 -16.09
CA VAL A 355 5.01 17.01 -17.27
C VAL A 355 4.60 18.43 -16.86
N PRO A 356 5.56 19.37 -16.73
CA PRO A 356 5.29 20.73 -16.32
C PRO A 356 4.65 21.55 -17.46
N TYR A 357 3.78 22.48 -17.09
CA TYR A 357 3.04 23.38 -17.97
C TYR A 357 2.95 24.78 -17.37
N ASN A 358 3.13 25.79 -18.22
CA ASN A 358 2.74 27.16 -17.93
C ASN A 358 1.35 27.44 -18.51
N PHE A 359 0.54 28.23 -17.83
CA PHE A 359 -0.79 28.60 -18.30
C PHE A 359 -0.94 30.13 -18.29
N SER A 360 -1.30 30.72 -19.43
CA SER A 360 -1.52 32.17 -19.52
C SER A 360 -2.87 32.62 -18.96
N ALA A 361 -3.83 31.70 -18.84
CA ALA A 361 -5.18 31.97 -18.35
C ALA A 361 -5.72 30.80 -17.51
N ASN A 362 -4.95 30.30 -16.53
CA ASN A 362 -5.42 29.21 -15.67
C ASN A 362 -6.63 29.61 -14.82
N VAL A 363 -7.45 28.63 -14.47
CA VAL A 363 -8.62 28.82 -13.61
C VAL A 363 -8.19 28.87 -12.14
N ILE A 364 -8.73 29.84 -11.40
CA ILE A 364 -8.59 29.96 -9.94
C ILE A 364 -9.97 29.89 -9.28
N PRO A 365 -10.09 29.33 -8.05
CA PRO A 365 -9.02 28.72 -7.27
C PRO A 365 -8.52 27.39 -7.83
N ASN A 366 -7.26 27.05 -7.54
CA ASN A 366 -6.59 25.80 -7.91
C ASN A 366 -5.62 25.38 -6.76
N PRO A 367 -4.92 24.24 -6.86
CA PRO A 367 -3.96 23.81 -5.83
C PRO A 367 -2.90 24.87 -5.49
N GLY A 368 -2.38 25.59 -6.49
CA GLY A 368 -1.42 26.66 -6.27
C GLY A 368 -2.00 27.80 -5.44
N THR A 369 -3.26 28.19 -5.71
CA THR A 369 -3.98 29.19 -4.88
C THR A 369 -4.17 28.69 -3.45
N PHE A 370 -4.53 27.42 -3.26
CA PHE A 370 -4.70 26.81 -1.93
C PHE A 370 -3.41 26.85 -1.10
N LEU A 371 -2.26 26.64 -1.73
CA LEU A 371 -0.95 26.61 -1.06
C LEU A 371 -0.36 28.00 -0.80
N THR A 372 -0.68 29.00 -1.63
CA THR A 372 0.00 30.32 -1.59
C THR A 372 -0.87 31.45 -1.06
N ASN A 373 -2.20 31.35 -1.12
CA ASN A 373 -3.11 32.37 -0.64
C ASN A 373 -3.65 32.01 0.76
N ALA A 374 -3.09 32.64 1.79
CA ALA A 374 -3.46 32.40 3.19
C ALA A 374 -4.93 32.70 3.50
N THR A 375 -5.54 33.70 2.87
CA THR A 375 -6.97 34.03 3.07
C THR A 375 -7.86 32.94 2.53
N TYR A 376 -7.61 32.49 1.29
CA TYR A 376 -8.36 31.39 0.69
C TYR A 376 -8.16 30.09 1.48
N ASN A 377 -6.93 29.80 1.90
CA ASN A 377 -6.64 28.65 2.75
C ASN A 377 -7.46 28.67 4.06
N ALA A 378 -7.45 29.80 4.78
CA ALA A 378 -8.23 29.97 6.02
C ALA A 378 -9.74 29.86 5.80
N GLU A 379 -10.27 30.40 4.69
CA GLU A 379 -11.68 30.27 4.31
C GLU A 379 -12.05 28.80 4.05
N GLN A 380 -11.26 28.08 3.25
CA GLN A 380 -11.49 26.66 3.00
C GLN A 380 -11.41 25.84 4.28
N ARG A 381 -10.52 26.20 5.22
CA ARG A 381 -10.46 25.56 6.53
C ARG A 381 -11.76 25.79 7.31
N ALA A 382 -12.25 27.03 7.37
CA ALA A 382 -13.51 27.35 8.03
C ALA A 382 -14.71 26.59 7.42
N PHE A 383 -14.75 26.44 6.09
CA PHE A 383 -15.78 25.62 5.42
C PHE A 383 -15.69 24.15 5.83
N TYR A 384 -14.50 23.58 5.93
CA TYR A 384 -14.32 22.20 6.39
C TYR A 384 -14.81 22.01 7.82
N ASP A 385 -14.40 22.90 8.73
CA ASP A 385 -14.81 22.84 10.13
C ASP A 385 -16.33 23.05 10.30
N ALA A 386 -16.96 23.77 9.38
CA ALA A 386 -18.42 23.95 9.30
C ALA A 386 -19.15 22.83 8.53
N HIS A 387 -18.47 21.74 8.15
CA HIS A 387 -19.00 20.63 7.34
C HIS A 387 -19.60 21.05 5.98
N GLN A 388 -19.03 22.10 5.37
CA GLN A 388 -19.38 22.57 4.03
C GLN A 388 -18.41 22.01 2.97
N PRO A 389 -18.78 22.05 1.67
CA PRO A 389 -17.86 21.75 0.58
C PRO A 389 -16.57 22.58 0.69
N SER A 390 -15.43 21.91 0.66
CA SER A 390 -14.13 22.55 0.92
C SER A 390 -13.00 21.83 0.20
N ALA A 391 -12.00 22.60 -0.23
CA ALA A 391 -10.72 22.07 -0.70
C ALA A 391 -10.01 21.19 0.34
N TYR A 392 -10.35 21.29 1.64
CA TYR A 392 -9.84 20.41 2.68
C TYR A 392 -10.42 18.98 2.66
N SER A 393 -11.46 18.73 1.87
CA SER A 393 -12.03 17.38 1.67
C SER A 393 -11.27 16.53 0.64
N ILE A 394 -10.30 17.13 -0.06
CA ILE A 394 -9.44 16.45 -1.03
C ILE A 394 -7.97 16.65 -0.66
N ILE A 395 -7.09 15.76 -1.11
CA ILE A 395 -5.65 16.01 -1.03
C ILE A 395 -5.36 17.21 -1.94
N ALA A 396 -4.93 18.34 -1.37
CA ALA A 396 -4.95 19.62 -2.07
C ALA A 396 -4.18 19.65 -3.40
N THR A 397 -3.11 18.85 -3.53
CA THR A 397 -2.27 18.71 -4.73
C THR A 397 -2.75 17.64 -5.71
N LEU A 398 -3.78 16.87 -5.35
CA LEU A 398 -4.34 15.80 -6.16
C LEU A 398 -5.79 16.14 -6.50
N SER A 399 -6.08 16.43 -7.77
CA SER A 399 -7.48 16.54 -8.23
C SER A 399 -8.18 15.18 -8.12
N THR A 400 -9.50 15.14 -8.29
CA THR A 400 -10.30 13.93 -8.08
C THR A 400 -10.73 13.23 -9.36
N ASN A 401 -10.33 13.72 -10.54
CA ASN A 401 -10.56 13.04 -11.83
C ASN A 401 -9.26 12.50 -12.44
N ILE A 402 -9.38 11.42 -13.21
CA ILE A 402 -8.25 10.71 -13.81
C ILE A 402 -8.72 9.92 -15.05
N ALA A 403 -7.80 9.57 -15.93
CA ALA A 403 -8.05 8.74 -17.10
C ALA A 403 -7.24 7.45 -16.99
N ARG A 404 -7.91 6.31 -16.99
CA ARG A 404 -7.29 5.00 -17.24
C ARG A 404 -7.19 4.79 -18.74
N VAL A 405 -5.98 4.57 -19.25
CA VAL A 405 -5.73 4.49 -20.69
C VAL A 405 -5.16 3.11 -21.03
N SER A 406 -5.79 2.42 -21.97
CA SER A 406 -5.24 1.22 -22.61
C SER A 406 -4.23 1.57 -23.70
N LEU A 407 -3.38 0.62 -24.10
CA LEU A 407 -2.38 0.88 -25.15
C LEU A 407 -3.03 1.26 -26.49
N GLN A 408 -4.19 0.67 -26.80
CA GLN A 408 -4.97 0.96 -28.01
C GLN A 408 -5.53 2.39 -28.00
N GLN A 409 -5.95 2.89 -26.84
CA GLN A 409 -6.42 4.27 -26.67
C GLN A 409 -5.25 5.28 -26.70
N ALA A 410 -4.05 4.85 -26.31
CA ALA A 410 -2.84 5.67 -26.35
C ALA A 410 -2.26 5.79 -27.77
N THR A 411 -2.28 4.72 -28.57
CA THR A 411 -1.65 4.71 -29.91
C THR A 411 -2.22 3.66 -30.86
N ALA A 412 -2.30 4.02 -32.14
CA ALA A 412 -2.65 3.10 -33.22
C ALA A 412 -1.54 2.05 -33.49
N ALA A 413 -0.30 2.31 -33.06
CA ALA A 413 0.85 1.42 -33.24
C ALA A 413 0.92 0.28 -32.22
N TYR A 414 -0.11 0.10 -31.37
CA TYR A 414 -0.07 -0.84 -30.24
C TYR A 414 0.31 -2.28 -30.64
N LYS A 415 -0.21 -2.79 -31.76
CA LYS A 415 0.12 -4.15 -32.25
C LYS A 415 1.60 -4.29 -32.59
N GLN A 416 2.17 -3.28 -33.26
CA GLN A 416 3.59 -3.27 -33.61
C GLN A 416 4.46 -3.20 -32.35
N MET A 417 4.08 -2.37 -31.38
CA MET A 417 4.80 -2.26 -30.10
C MET A 417 4.79 -3.60 -29.34
N VAL A 418 3.65 -4.27 -29.24
CA VAL A 418 3.55 -5.58 -28.59
C VAL A 418 4.35 -6.63 -29.35
N ALA A 419 4.28 -6.67 -30.69
CA ALA A 419 5.06 -7.60 -31.50
C ALA A 419 6.58 -7.41 -31.31
N GLN A 420 7.04 -6.16 -31.29
CA GLN A 420 8.44 -5.83 -30.99
C GLN A 420 8.85 -6.27 -29.59
N ALA A 421 8.01 -6.02 -28.58
CA ALA A 421 8.29 -6.44 -27.21
C ALA A 421 8.36 -7.98 -27.11
N ARG A 422 7.48 -8.73 -27.77
CA ARG A 422 7.49 -10.20 -27.80
C ARG A 422 8.72 -10.78 -28.49
N ALA A 423 9.27 -10.09 -29.49
CA ALA A 423 10.46 -10.55 -30.21
C ALA A 423 11.77 -10.40 -29.41
N ARG A 424 11.79 -9.57 -28.35
CA ARG A 424 12.96 -9.40 -27.48
C ARG A 424 13.13 -10.58 -26.53
N ASN A 425 14.38 -10.94 -26.26
CA ASN A 425 14.72 -11.92 -25.24
C ASN A 425 14.42 -11.35 -23.84
N PRO A 426 13.51 -11.96 -23.05
CA PRO A 426 13.18 -11.46 -21.71
C PRO A 426 14.38 -11.40 -20.76
N ALA A 427 15.38 -12.27 -20.92
CA ALA A 427 16.55 -12.28 -20.04
C ALA A 427 17.34 -10.95 -20.08
N ASP A 428 17.29 -10.23 -21.20
CA ASP A 428 18.02 -8.96 -21.38
C ASP A 428 17.49 -7.83 -20.48
N SER A 429 16.30 -7.99 -19.89
CA SER A 429 15.69 -7.02 -18.96
C SER A 429 16.02 -7.30 -17.49
N LEU A 430 16.67 -8.43 -17.18
CA LEU A 430 17.03 -8.84 -15.83
C LEU A 430 18.55 -8.79 -15.61
N PRO A 431 19.05 -8.83 -14.36
CA PRO A 431 20.47 -9.05 -14.08
C PRO A 431 20.98 -10.35 -14.73
N THR A 432 22.23 -10.35 -15.18
CA THR A 432 22.85 -11.49 -15.88
C THR A 432 23.03 -12.73 -15.00
N ASP A 433 23.02 -12.55 -13.68
CA ASP A 433 23.15 -13.61 -12.68
C ASP A 433 21.81 -14.02 -12.05
N VAL A 434 20.68 -13.60 -12.64
CA VAL A 434 19.34 -13.96 -12.16
C VAL A 434 19.16 -15.48 -12.12
N ASP A 435 18.48 -15.96 -11.07
CA ASP A 435 18.16 -17.38 -10.93
C ASP A 435 17.22 -17.84 -12.05
N ALA A 436 17.45 -19.06 -12.55
CA ALA A 436 16.67 -19.62 -13.67
C ALA A 436 15.18 -19.68 -13.37
N THR A 437 14.77 -19.97 -12.12
CA THR A 437 13.35 -20.02 -11.74
C THR A 437 12.71 -18.64 -11.75
N VAL A 438 13.44 -17.61 -11.31
CA VAL A 438 12.99 -16.21 -11.34
C VAL A 438 12.86 -15.72 -12.79
N LEU A 439 13.78 -16.10 -13.67
CA LEU A 439 13.69 -15.82 -15.10
C LEU A 439 12.45 -16.48 -15.74
N GLU A 440 12.15 -17.74 -15.42
CA GLU A 440 10.95 -18.42 -15.92
C GLU A 440 9.65 -17.76 -15.41
N GLY A 441 9.62 -17.34 -14.15
CA GLY A 441 8.50 -16.56 -13.61
C GLY A 441 8.32 -15.23 -14.34
N TYR A 442 9.43 -14.51 -14.58
CA TYR A 442 9.40 -13.27 -15.34
C TYR A 442 8.88 -13.46 -16.77
N LYS A 443 9.30 -14.52 -17.46
CA LYS A 443 8.78 -14.85 -18.80
C LYS A 443 7.25 -15.06 -18.79
N ALA A 444 6.73 -15.76 -17.78
CA ALA A 444 5.30 -16.00 -17.64
C ALA A 444 4.52 -14.70 -17.41
N GLN A 445 4.98 -13.87 -16.47
CA GLN A 445 4.37 -12.56 -16.19
C GLN A 445 4.44 -11.62 -17.40
N ARG A 446 5.60 -11.51 -18.05
CA ARG A 446 5.81 -10.66 -19.22
C ARG A 446 4.88 -11.05 -20.36
N LYS A 447 4.69 -12.36 -20.60
CA LYS A 447 3.74 -12.87 -21.59
C LYS A 447 2.31 -12.42 -21.26
N LEU A 448 1.88 -12.57 -20.01
CA LEU A 448 0.55 -12.17 -19.54
C LEU A 448 0.33 -10.66 -19.72
N ILE A 449 1.27 -9.82 -19.27
CA ILE A 449 1.15 -8.36 -19.39
C ILE A 449 1.10 -7.92 -20.85
N LEU A 450 1.91 -8.53 -21.74
CA LEU A 450 1.86 -8.22 -23.17
C LEU A 450 0.54 -8.68 -23.83
N GLN A 451 -0.13 -9.71 -23.32
CA GLN A 451 -1.48 -10.09 -23.75
C GLN A 451 -2.53 -9.06 -23.27
N GLN A 452 -2.40 -8.55 -22.05
CA GLN A 452 -3.25 -7.47 -21.54
C GLN A 452 -3.06 -6.17 -22.35
N PHE A 453 -1.83 -5.84 -22.75
CA PHE A 453 -1.54 -4.68 -23.61
C PHE A 453 -2.20 -4.79 -24.98
N GLU A 454 -2.13 -5.98 -25.59
CA GLU A 454 -2.70 -6.21 -26.92
C GLU A 454 -4.22 -6.23 -26.91
N SER A 455 -4.83 -6.82 -25.88
CA SER A 455 -6.30 -6.92 -25.75
C SER A 455 -6.94 -5.62 -25.25
N GLY A 456 -6.19 -4.77 -24.54
CA GLY A 456 -6.69 -3.51 -23.98
C GLY A 456 -7.62 -3.70 -22.79
N SER A 457 -7.63 -4.91 -22.21
CA SER A 457 -8.45 -5.30 -21.07
C SER A 457 -7.98 -4.68 -19.75
N ALA A 458 -6.68 -4.37 -19.63
CA ALA A 458 -6.12 -3.60 -18.53
C ALA A 458 -5.64 -2.21 -19.00
N ALA A 459 -5.68 -1.24 -18.10
CA ALA A 459 -5.03 0.04 -18.32
C ALA A 459 -3.51 -0.12 -18.25
N ILE A 460 -2.81 0.47 -19.21
CA ILE A 460 -1.33 0.56 -19.18
C ILE A 460 -0.85 1.72 -18.33
N GLY A 461 -1.69 2.73 -18.15
CA GLY A 461 -1.30 3.97 -17.49
C GLY A 461 -2.47 4.85 -17.12
N ASN A 462 -2.19 5.78 -16.22
CA ASN A 462 -3.12 6.85 -15.88
C ASN A 462 -2.60 8.20 -16.38
N LEU A 463 -3.53 9.05 -16.83
CA LEU A 463 -3.26 10.47 -17.10
C LEU A 463 -4.08 11.31 -16.12
N HIS A 464 -3.46 12.30 -15.51
CA HIS A 464 -4.07 13.16 -14.50
C HIS A 464 -3.58 14.60 -14.64
N TRP A 465 -4.48 15.57 -14.45
CA TRP A 465 -4.10 16.97 -14.26
C TRP A 465 -4.80 17.54 -13.03
N GLY A 466 -4.01 17.95 -12.05
CA GLY A 466 -4.46 18.47 -10.76
C GLY A 466 -5.12 19.86 -10.81
N THR A 467 -5.21 20.47 -11.99
CA THR A 467 -5.45 21.92 -12.22
C THR A 467 -4.29 22.85 -11.84
N ALA A 468 -3.14 22.25 -11.50
CA ALA A 468 -1.88 22.93 -11.20
C ALA A 468 -1.00 23.11 -12.46
N ASP A 469 0.26 23.46 -12.24
CA ASP A 469 1.31 23.68 -13.24
C ASP A 469 1.98 22.38 -13.74
N SER A 470 1.44 21.21 -13.43
CA SER A 470 1.91 19.95 -14.00
C SER A 470 0.81 18.90 -14.20
N ALA A 471 1.03 18.02 -15.18
CA ALA A 471 0.25 16.81 -15.39
C ALA A 471 1.06 15.58 -15.00
N LEU A 472 0.39 14.56 -14.48
CA LEU A 472 1.01 13.32 -14.04
C LEU A 472 0.62 12.17 -14.98
N ILE A 473 1.64 11.40 -15.36
CA ILE A 473 1.51 10.18 -16.16
C ILE A 473 2.05 9.02 -15.33
N TYR A 474 1.22 8.01 -15.11
CA TYR A 474 1.58 6.81 -14.34
C TYR A 474 1.69 5.62 -15.28
N LEU A 475 2.73 4.80 -15.14
CA LEU A 475 2.80 3.49 -15.80
C LEU A 475 2.31 2.43 -14.81
N LEU A 476 1.19 1.77 -15.13
CA LEU A 476 0.54 0.85 -14.19
C LEU A 476 1.04 -0.59 -14.26
N LYS A 477 1.72 -0.94 -15.35
CA LYS A 477 2.06 -2.32 -15.70
C LYS A 477 3.47 -2.41 -16.28
N PRO A 478 4.51 -1.97 -15.54
CA PRO A 478 5.87 -2.05 -16.06
C PRO A 478 6.29 -3.49 -16.34
N LEU A 479 7.10 -3.68 -17.37
CA LEU A 479 7.80 -4.93 -17.66
C LEU A 479 9.16 -4.99 -16.96
N SER A 480 9.74 -3.87 -16.57
CA SER A 480 10.94 -3.86 -15.73
C SER A 480 10.69 -4.56 -14.39
N ARG A 481 11.73 -5.19 -13.84
CA ARG A 481 11.69 -5.84 -12.52
C ARG A 481 12.90 -5.46 -11.70
N GLY A 482 12.65 -5.06 -10.46
CA GLY A 482 13.65 -4.68 -9.49
C GLY A 482 13.94 -5.76 -8.44
N SER A 483 14.68 -5.36 -7.42
CA SER A 483 14.93 -6.16 -6.22
C SER A 483 15.00 -5.33 -4.93
N VAL A 484 14.81 -6.00 -3.79
CA VAL A 484 15.02 -5.50 -2.43
C VAL A 484 15.83 -6.53 -1.66
N ASN A 485 17.04 -6.18 -1.23
CA ASN A 485 17.95 -7.11 -0.57
C ASN A 485 18.62 -6.50 0.66
N ILE A 486 18.90 -7.32 1.67
CA ILE A 486 19.81 -6.96 2.75
C ILE A 486 21.26 -6.88 2.26
N ASN A 487 22.05 -5.99 2.85
CA ASN A 487 23.51 -5.93 2.70
C ASN A 487 24.26 -6.08 4.04
N SER A 488 23.51 -6.30 5.13
CA SER A 488 23.99 -6.40 6.51
C SER A 488 23.08 -7.36 7.29
N THR A 489 23.56 -7.86 8.43
CA THR A 489 22.76 -8.65 9.39
C THR A 489 22.09 -7.78 10.45
N ASP A 490 22.36 -6.47 10.47
CA ASP A 490 21.67 -5.52 11.32
C ASP A 490 20.21 -5.32 10.84
N PRO A 491 19.19 -5.68 11.64
CA PRO A 491 17.80 -5.53 11.25
C PRO A 491 17.33 -4.07 11.13
N LEU A 492 18.09 -3.10 11.66
CA LEU A 492 17.77 -1.68 11.55
C LEU A 492 18.49 -1.00 10.36
N ALA A 493 19.40 -1.71 9.69
CA ALA A 493 20.04 -1.20 8.49
C ALA A 493 19.02 -1.06 7.34
N PRO A 494 19.14 -0.01 6.51
CA PRO A 494 18.29 0.14 5.33
C PRO A 494 18.56 -0.98 4.33
N VAL A 495 17.49 -1.44 3.68
CA VAL A 495 17.60 -2.41 2.58
C VAL A 495 18.16 -1.76 1.32
N VAL A 496 18.82 -2.56 0.49
CA VAL A 496 19.24 -2.16 -0.86
C VAL A 496 18.03 -2.27 -1.79
N ILE A 497 17.56 -1.14 -2.31
CA ILE A 497 16.40 -1.05 -3.21
C ILE A 497 16.89 -0.73 -4.61
N ASP A 498 16.53 -1.57 -5.58
CA ASP A 498 16.79 -1.33 -7.00
C ASP A 498 15.51 -1.55 -7.80
N TYR A 499 14.82 -0.48 -8.24
CA TYR A 499 13.60 -0.63 -9.04
C TYR A 499 13.87 -1.08 -10.46
N ARG A 500 15.06 -0.78 -11.00
CA ARG A 500 15.45 -1.08 -12.37
C ARG A 500 14.45 -0.53 -13.40
N THR A 501 13.80 0.59 -13.09
CA THR A 501 12.81 1.22 -13.97
C THR A 501 13.41 1.51 -15.34
N ALA A 502 12.65 1.20 -16.40
CA ALA A 502 13.06 1.35 -17.80
C ALA A 502 14.22 0.44 -18.25
N THR A 503 14.44 -0.70 -17.58
CA THR A 503 15.36 -1.76 -18.05
C THR A 503 14.73 -2.66 -19.10
N ASP A 504 13.41 -2.91 -19.08
CA ASP A 504 12.72 -3.39 -20.30
C ASP A 504 12.44 -2.17 -21.20
N PRO A 505 13.01 -2.11 -22.42
CA PRO A 505 12.84 -0.97 -23.31
C PRO A 505 11.40 -0.75 -23.79
N ALA A 506 10.48 -1.71 -23.63
CA ALA A 506 9.07 -1.50 -23.93
C ALA A 506 8.42 -0.49 -22.97
N ASP A 507 8.90 -0.36 -21.73
CA ASP A 507 8.33 0.56 -20.74
C ASP A 507 8.40 2.02 -21.23
N LEU A 508 9.54 2.44 -21.80
CA LEU A 508 9.69 3.79 -22.37
C LEU A 508 8.84 4.01 -23.62
N GLN A 509 8.61 2.97 -24.43
CA GLN A 509 7.73 3.07 -25.59
C GLN A 509 6.27 3.27 -25.14
N VAL A 510 5.86 2.57 -24.07
CA VAL A 510 4.53 2.74 -23.45
C VAL A 510 4.39 4.14 -22.84
N TYR A 511 5.39 4.64 -22.12
CA TYR A 511 5.40 6.02 -21.63
C TYR A 511 5.29 7.05 -22.75
N THR A 512 6.02 6.84 -23.85
CA THR A 512 5.99 7.74 -25.01
C THR A 512 4.58 7.80 -25.62
N ALA A 513 3.89 6.66 -25.71
CA ALA A 513 2.50 6.61 -26.15
C ALA A 513 1.56 7.39 -25.20
N LEU A 514 1.69 7.19 -23.88
CA LEU A 514 0.91 7.91 -22.87
C LEU A 514 1.18 9.43 -22.89
N PHE A 515 2.45 9.82 -23.05
CA PHE A 515 2.85 11.22 -23.16
C PHE A 515 2.29 11.89 -24.41
N ARG A 516 2.31 11.21 -25.56
CA ARG A 516 1.64 11.70 -26.78
C ARG A 516 0.13 11.83 -26.58
N LYS A 517 -0.50 10.88 -25.87
CA LYS A 517 -1.92 11.00 -25.51
C LYS A 517 -2.19 12.18 -24.58
N ASN A 518 -1.33 12.44 -23.61
CA ASN A 518 -1.39 13.63 -22.75
C ASN A 518 -1.32 14.92 -23.59
N ARG A 519 -0.38 15.01 -24.54
CA ARG A 519 -0.30 16.15 -25.46
C ARG A 519 -1.57 16.35 -26.28
N GLN A 520 -2.21 15.27 -26.74
CA GLN A 520 -3.51 15.38 -27.43
C GLN A 520 -4.59 16.00 -26.54
N ILE A 521 -4.66 15.62 -25.26
CA ILE A 521 -5.60 16.21 -24.29
C ILE A 521 -5.32 17.71 -24.12
N PHE A 522 -4.05 18.09 -23.92
CA PHE A 522 -3.68 19.49 -23.73
C PHE A 522 -3.82 20.34 -25.00
N ALA A 523 -3.77 19.73 -26.19
CA ALA A 523 -4.04 20.39 -27.47
C ALA A 523 -5.54 20.56 -27.77
N ALA A 524 -6.44 19.90 -27.03
CA ALA A 524 -7.87 20.02 -27.25
C ALA A 524 -8.39 21.41 -26.84
N ARG A 525 -9.46 21.86 -27.50
CA ARG A 525 -10.05 23.21 -27.30
C ARG A 525 -10.28 23.55 -25.82
N ASN A 526 -10.81 22.62 -25.03
CA ASN A 526 -11.12 22.84 -23.61
C ASN A 526 -9.90 23.07 -22.73
N MET A 527 -8.72 22.59 -23.13
CA MET A 527 -7.45 22.94 -22.49
C MET A 527 -6.81 24.18 -23.12
N GLN A 528 -6.86 24.31 -24.45
CA GLN A 528 -6.27 25.45 -25.17
C GLN A 528 -6.82 26.81 -24.74
N VAL A 529 -8.07 26.89 -24.28
CA VAL A 529 -8.63 28.13 -23.71
C VAL A 529 -7.89 28.63 -22.46
N LEU A 530 -7.11 27.77 -21.79
CA LEU A 530 -6.28 28.11 -20.63
C LEU A 530 -4.86 28.56 -21.02
N GLY A 531 -4.53 28.50 -22.31
CA GLY A 531 -3.20 28.80 -22.86
C GLY A 531 -2.07 27.93 -22.32
N PRO A 532 -2.20 26.58 -22.27
CA PRO A 532 -1.15 25.70 -21.77
C PRO A 532 0.05 25.70 -22.71
N THR A 533 1.24 25.91 -22.15
CA THR A 533 2.54 25.75 -22.82
C THR A 533 3.36 24.74 -22.03
N GLU A 534 3.71 23.62 -22.67
CA GLU A 534 4.58 22.60 -22.06
C GLU A 534 5.94 23.23 -21.69
N ALA A 535 6.36 23.06 -20.45
CA ALA A 535 7.55 23.70 -19.88
C ALA A 535 8.78 22.77 -19.89
N SER A 536 9.95 23.35 -19.62
CA SER A 536 11.23 22.64 -19.55
C SER A 536 11.20 21.51 -18.51
N PRO A 537 11.86 20.36 -18.77
CA PRO A 537 12.71 20.04 -19.91
C PRO A 537 11.96 19.49 -21.13
N PHE A 538 10.63 19.51 -21.09
CA PHE A 538 9.81 19.16 -22.22
C PHE A 538 9.61 20.38 -23.15
N GLY A 539 8.75 20.25 -24.16
CA GLY A 539 8.43 21.30 -25.10
C GLY A 539 8.10 20.78 -26.51
N ALA A 540 7.52 21.67 -27.32
CA ALA A 540 7.06 21.37 -28.68
C ALA A 540 8.16 20.86 -29.62
N GLN A 541 9.43 21.16 -29.33
CA GLN A 541 10.61 20.70 -30.07
C GLN A 541 10.85 19.18 -29.98
N LEU A 542 10.35 18.52 -28.93
CA LEU A 542 10.49 17.06 -28.77
C LEU A 542 9.45 16.36 -29.65
N THR A 543 9.83 15.98 -30.88
CA THR A 543 8.90 15.45 -31.89
C THR A 543 9.08 13.95 -32.16
N THR A 544 10.28 13.42 -31.88
CA THR A 544 10.62 12.00 -32.07
C THR A 544 10.59 11.22 -30.77
N ASP A 545 10.34 9.91 -30.86
CA ASP A 545 10.31 9.03 -29.69
C ASP A 545 11.67 8.96 -28.98
N ALA A 546 12.78 9.04 -29.73
CA ALA A 546 14.13 9.07 -29.17
C ALA A 546 14.42 10.33 -28.34
N GLN A 547 13.96 11.50 -28.80
CA GLN A 547 14.07 12.76 -28.05
C GLN A 547 13.24 12.69 -26.75
N ILE A 548 11.99 12.23 -26.85
CA ILE A 548 11.09 12.09 -25.70
C ILE A 548 11.69 11.11 -24.68
N ALA A 549 12.13 9.93 -25.11
CA ALA A 549 12.73 8.92 -24.23
C ALA A 549 14.01 9.42 -23.54
N THR A 550 14.83 10.21 -24.22
CA THR A 550 16.04 10.83 -23.63
C THR A 550 15.68 11.75 -22.47
N VAL A 551 14.67 12.60 -22.64
CA VAL A 551 14.20 13.49 -21.57
C VAL A 551 13.54 12.67 -20.46
N MET A 552 12.69 11.69 -20.79
CA MET A 552 12.00 10.84 -19.82
C MET A 552 12.95 10.14 -18.84
N ARG A 553 14.09 9.61 -19.31
CA ARG A 553 15.07 8.98 -18.40
C ARG A 553 15.57 9.92 -17.29
N ASN A 554 15.59 11.23 -17.56
CA ASN A 554 15.96 12.26 -16.60
C ASN A 554 14.78 12.76 -15.75
N GLN A 555 13.54 12.39 -16.04
CA GLN A 555 12.34 12.97 -15.41
C GLN A 555 11.46 11.95 -14.70
N VAL A 556 11.47 10.67 -15.13
CA VAL A 556 10.69 9.62 -14.49
C VAL A 556 11.15 9.42 -13.04
N ASN A 557 10.19 9.33 -12.13
CA ASN A 557 10.36 8.81 -10.78
C ASN A 557 10.02 7.31 -10.79
N PRO A 558 10.88 6.43 -10.25
CA PRO A 558 10.67 4.98 -10.33
C PRO A 558 9.48 4.45 -9.51
N SER A 559 8.88 5.28 -8.65
CA SER A 559 7.92 4.82 -7.64
C SER A 559 6.73 5.77 -7.49
N ASN A 560 5.55 5.19 -7.24
CA ASN A 560 4.38 5.89 -6.72
C ASN A 560 4.00 5.36 -5.32
N SER A 561 4.96 4.79 -4.60
CA SER A 561 4.76 4.15 -3.30
C SER A 561 3.81 2.95 -3.32
N HIS A 562 3.79 2.20 -4.42
CA HIS A 562 3.03 0.95 -4.57
C HIS A 562 3.95 -0.28 -4.65
N GLN A 563 5.10 -0.24 -3.94
CA GLN A 563 6.10 -1.28 -3.98
C GLN A 563 5.51 -2.65 -3.62
N CYS A 564 5.47 -3.57 -4.58
CA CYS A 564 4.85 -4.88 -4.42
C CYS A 564 5.78 -6.02 -4.79
N CYS A 565 5.24 -7.22 -4.63
CA CYS A 565 5.61 -8.39 -5.43
C CYS A 565 6.96 -9.05 -5.10
N THR A 566 7.60 -8.63 -4.00
CA THR A 566 8.93 -9.09 -3.54
C THR A 566 8.94 -10.44 -2.81
N ALA A 567 7.77 -11.02 -2.54
CA ALA A 567 7.57 -12.34 -1.97
C ALA A 567 6.48 -13.09 -2.76
N ALA A 568 6.57 -13.03 -4.09
CA ALA A 568 5.52 -13.39 -5.02
C ALA A 568 4.86 -14.77 -4.76
N MET A 569 3.54 -14.77 -4.75
CA MET A 569 2.66 -15.93 -4.78
C MET A 569 2.65 -16.47 -6.20
N MET A 570 3.45 -17.50 -6.42
CA MET A 570 3.60 -18.22 -7.68
C MET A 570 4.10 -19.64 -7.38
N PRO A 571 4.03 -20.58 -8.33
CA PRO A 571 4.73 -21.85 -8.21
C PRO A 571 6.24 -21.66 -7.96
N ARG A 572 6.84 -22.47 -7.09
CA ARG A 572 8.29 -22.40 -6.78
C ARG A 572 9.19 -22.48 -8.02
N LYS A 573 8.79 -23.26 -9.04
CA LYS A 573 9.50 -23.37 -10.34
C LYS A 573 9.50 -22.08 -11.17
N LEU A 574 8.65 -21.11 -10.81
CA LEU A 574 8.54 -19.78 -11.40
C LEU A 574 9.12 -18.70 -10.45
N GLY A 575 9.99 -19.09 -9.53
CA GLY A 575 10.58 -18.16 -8.56
C GLY A 575 9.59 -17.70 -7.48
N GLY A 576 8.48 -18.42 -7.27
CA GLY A 576 7.53 -18.11 -6.20
C GLY A 576 8.10 -18.30 -4.79
N VAL A 577 7.63 -17.47 -3.87
CA VAL A 577 8.00 -17.47 -2.44
C VAL A 577 6.90 -18.07 -1.58
N VAL A 578 5.63 -17.80 -1.91
CA VAL A 578 4.48 -18.36 -1.22
C VAL A 578 3.55 -19.16 -2.14
N SER A 579 2.81 -20.12 -1.57
CA SER A 579 1.75 -20.84 -2.27
C SER A 579 0.47 -20.01 -2.40
N SER A 580 -0.55 -20.54 -3.10
CA SER A 580 -1.91 -19.97 -3.12
C SER A 580 -2.59 -19.95 -1.75
N GLU A 581 -1.97 -20.52 -0.73
CA GLU A 581 -2.41 -20.48 0.66
C GLU A 581 -1.62 -19.42 1.44
N HIS A 582 -0.80 -18.61 0.78
CA HIS A 582 0.12 -17.63 1.38
C HIS A 582 1.23 -18.24 2.25
N GLU A 583 1.38 -19.58 2.26
CA GLU A 583 2.41 -20.28 3.02
C GLU A 583 3.78 -20.14 2.36
N VAL A 584 4.81 -19.81 3.14
CA VAL A 584 6.18 -19.70 2.64
C VAL A 584 6.75 -21.08 2.31
N TYR A 585 7.22 -21.27 1.08
CA TYR A 585 7.74 -22.57 0.65
C TYR A 585 8.94 -23.03 1.48
N GLY A 586 8.98 -24.33 1.79
CA GLY A 586 10.12 -24.97 2.45
C GLY A 586 10.16 -24.78 3.97
N VAL A 587 9.18 -24.10 4.57
CA VAL A 587 8.97 -23.98 6.01
C VAL A 587 7.50 -24.24 6.36
N LYS A 588 7.18 -24.27 7.66
CA LYS A 588 5.81 -24.47 8.16
C LYS A 588 5.44 -23.37 9.16
N GLY A 589 4.14 -23.04 9.26
CA GLY A 589 3.60 -22.04 10.19
C GLY A 589 4.06 -20.60 9.91
N LEU A 590 4.41 -20.29 8.66
CA LEU A 590 4.82 -18.96 8.23
C LEU A 590 4.04 -18.57 6.97
N ARG A 591 3.34 -17.43 7.01
CA ARG A 591 2.66 -16.83 5.85
C ARG A 591 3.13 -15.43 5.51
N VAL A 592 2.84 -14.98 4.29
CA VAL A 592 2.97 -13.58 3.86
C VAL A 592 1.60 -13.03 3.46
N ALA A 593 1.19 -11.92 4.07
CA ALA A 593 -0.16 -11.36 3.93
C ALA A 593 -0.20 -9.96 3.30
N ASP A 594 0.95 -9.32 3.06
CA ASP A 594 1.02 -7.97 2.50
C ASP A 594 1.27 -7.95 0.98
N ILE A 595 1.31 -6.75 0.42
CA ILE A 595 1.49 -6.49 -1.02
C ILE A 595 2.71 -7.19 -1.66
N SER A 596 3.70 -7.64 -0.88
CA SER A 596 4.84 -8.43 -1.38
C SER A 596 4.40 -9.77 -1.99
N PHE A 597 3.28 -10.36 -1.58
CA PHE A 597 2.85 -11.65 -2.16
C PHE A 597 2.29 -11.53 -3.57
N TRP A 598 1.98 -10.33 -4.06
CA TRP A 598 1.36 -10.22 -5.39
C TRP A 598 2.31 -10.75 -6.48
N PRO A 599 1.84 -11.57 -7.44
CA PRO A 599 2.70 -11.99 -8.53
C PRO A 599 2.97 -10.83 -9.51
N THR A 600 1.95 -10.01 -9.77
CA THR A 600 2.02 -8.83 -10.64
C THR A 600 1.19 -7.71 -10.08
N GLU A 601 1.58 -6.48 -10.38
CA GLU A 601 0.84 -5.30 -9.96
C GLU A 601 -0.54 -5.17 -10.63
N VAL A 602 -1.45 -4.45 -9.98
CA VAL A 602 -2.83 -4.19 -10.45
C VAL A 602 -2.95 -2.79 -11.05
N SER A 603 -3.90 -2.59 -11.97
CA SER A 603 -4.20 -1.31 -12.63
C SER A 603 -5.01 -0.35 -11.72
N GLY A 604 -4.53 -0.13 -10.49
CA GLY A 604 -5.15 0.73 -9.49
C GLY A 604 -4.23 0.98 -8.30
N ALA A 605 -4.69 1.83 -7.38
CA ALA A 605 -4.03 2.00 -6.09
C ALA A 605 -4.20 0.72 -5.25
N PRO A 606 -3.21 0.32 -4.43
CA PRO A 606 -3.21 -0.99 -3.79
C PRO A 606 -4.20 -1.13 -2.62
N THR A 607 -4.73 -0.01 -2.11
CA THR A 607 -5.51 0.05 -0.87
C THR A 607 -6.70 -0.92 -0.86
N ALA A 608 -7.57 -0.88 -1.86
CA ALA A 608 -8.76 -1.74 -1.88
C ALA A 608 -8.37 -3.21 -1.98
N THR A 609 -7.44 -3.53 -2.89
CA THR A 609 -6.95 -4.89 -3.09
C THR A 609 -6.35 -5.47 -1.81
N MET A 610 -5.63 -4.66 -1.05
CA MET A 610 -5.01 -5.14 0.18
C MET A 610 -6.02 -5.45 1.27
N TYR A 611 -7.08 -4.65 1.43
CA TYR A 611 -8.15 -4.99 2.36
C TYR A 611 -8.86 -6.29 1.92
N ALA A 612 -9.23 -6.41 0.64
CA ALA A 612 -9.88 -7.61 0.12
C ALA A 612 -9.02 -8.87 0.29
N SER A 613 -7.73 -8.79 -0.04
CA SER A 613 -6.80 -9.91 0.12
C SER A 613 -6.62 -10.33 1.57
N ALA A 614 -6.57 -9.37 2.50
CA ALA A 614 -6.45 -9.66 3.92
C ALA A 614 -7.73 -10.26 4.52
N GLU A 615 -8.91 -9.82 4.06
CA GLU A 615 -10.19 -10.43 4.42
C GLU A 615 -10.32 -11.87 3.89
N LEU A 616 -9.86 -12.14 2.67
CA LEU A 616 -9.79 -13.49 2.09
C LEU A 616 -8.87 -14.39 2.93
N LEU A 617 -7.64 -13.93 3.19
CA LEU A 617 -6.67 -14.70 3.97
C LEU A 617 -7.15 -14.94 5.41
N ALA A 618 -7.85 -13.99 6.03
CA ALA A 618 -8.44 -14.19 7.35
C ALA A 618 -9.39 -15.40 7.36
N ASP A 619 -10.30 -15.50 6.37
CA ASP A 619 -11.25 -16.61 6.29
C ASP A 619 -10.54 -17.92 5.95
N MET A 620 -9.49 -17.89 5.13
CA MET A 620 -8.66 -19.07 4.86
C MET A 620 -8.00 -19.61 6.15
N ILE A 621 -7.41 -18.73 6.96
CA ILE A 621 -6.78 -19.11 8.24
C ILE A 621 -7.84 -19.60 9.24
N LYS A 622 -8.98 -18.90 9.35
CA LYS A 622 -10.09 -19.34 10.23
C LYS A 622 -10.58 -20.74 9.85
N LYS A 623 -10.76 -21.01 8.56
CA LYS A 623 -11.15 -22.32 8.05
C LYS A 623 -10.12 -23.40 8.35
N GLU A 624 -8.84 -23.11 8.13
CA GLU A 624 -7.76 -24.09 8.40
C GLU A 624 -7.69 -24.49 9.87
N TYR A 625 -7.94 -23.53 10.77
CA TYR A 625 -7.81 -23.74 12.21
C TYR A 625 -9.12 -23.96 12.96
N CYS A 626 -10.25 -24.12 12.27
CA CYS A 626 -11.59 -24.23 12.84
C CYS A 626 -11.90 -23.11 13.86
N LEU A 627 -11.68 -21.86 13.48
CA LEU A 627 -11.98 -20.69 14.32
C LEU A 627 -13.38 -20.15 14.00
N ASP A 628 -14.10 -19.59 14.98
CA ASP A 628 -15.33 -18.80 14.78
C ASP A 628 -16.44 -19.52 13.97
N ASP A 629 -16.80 -20.75 14.38
CA ASP A 629 -17.84 -21.60 13.77
C ASP A 629 -17.63 -21.95 12.28
N TYR A 630 -16.39 -21.86 11.77
CA TYR A 630 -16.01 -22.40 10.44
C TYR A 630 -15.99 -23.94 10.39
N CYS A 631 -16.25 -24.57 11.55
CA CYS A 631 -16.51 -25.98 11.79
C CYS A 631 -17.79 -26.03 12.65
#